data_AF-A0A067BJ25-F1
#
_entry.id   AF-A0A067BJ25-F1
#
_cell.length_a   1.000
_cell.length_b   1.000
_cell.length_c   1.000
_cell.angle_alpha   90.00
_cell.angle_beta   90.00
_cell.angle_gamma   90.00
#
_symmetry.space_group_name_H-M   'P 1'
#
loop_
_entity.id
_entity.type
_entity.pdbx_description
1 polymer ?
#
loop_
_entity_poly.entity_id
_entity_poly.type
_entity_poly.pdbx_seq_one_letter_code
_entity_poly.pdbx_strand_id
1 'polypeptide(L)'
;MAHSPHNVLPAFFINDPSSIAQTQRSLYFFVIFEVLDAMNCVAQGILRGMGRQAIGAYVNAMAYYVVGIPVAGVVGFYCELDVQGLWIGIAVGVFSAFCVYSWTLQHTNWRAMADKAVERMTD
;
A
#
# COMPACT_ATOMS: atom_id res chain seq x y z
N MET A 1 12.37 27.53 -18.75
CA MET A 1 11.74 26.24 -19.16
C MET A 1 11.60 25.31 -17.95
N ALA A 2 11.19 25.82 -16.78
CA ALA A 2 11.41 25.20 -15.46
C ALA A 2 10.20 25.35 -14.51
N HIS A 3 8.98 25.05 -14.95
CA HIS A 3 7.78 25.28 -14.13
C HIS A 3 6.72 24.16 -14.15
N SER A 4 7.09 22.90 -14.40
CA SER A 4 6.20 21.76 -14.07
C SER A 4 6.64 21.14 -12.74
N PRO A 5 5.74 20.96 -11.75
CA PRO A 5 6.10 20.49 -10.40
C PRO A 5 6.80 19.12 -10.41
N HIS A 6 6.49 18.26 -11.38
CA HIS A 6 7.18 16.98 -11.58
C HIS A 6 8.67 17.13 -11.87
N ASN A 7 9.12 18.26 -12.44
CA ASN A 7 10.55 18.50 -12.71
C ASN A 7 11.34 18.95 -11.49
N VAL A 8 10.67 19.56 -10.51
CA VAL A 8 11.35 20.23 -9.38
C VAL A 8 11.50 19.26 -8.21
N LEU A 9 10.52 18.37 -7.99
CA LEU A 9 10.50 17.48 -6.83
C LEU A 9 11.72 16.54 -6.75
N PRO A 10 12.08 15.78 -7.79
CA PRO A 10 13.23 14.86 -7.69
C PRO A 10 14.57 15.59 -7.58
N ALA A 11 14.67 16.80 -8.16
CA ALA A 11 15.87 17.62 -8.13
C ALA A 11 16.24 18.14 -6.73
N PHE A 12 15.32 18.10 -5.76
CA PHE A 12 15.65 18.37 -4.35
C PHE A 12 16.43 17.24 -3.68
N PHE A 13 16.28 16.01 -4.16
CA PHE A 13 16.84 14.81 -3.52
C PHE A 13 17.99 14.19 -4.31
N ILE A 14 18.04 14.42 -5.62
CA ILE A 14 18.96 13.76 -6.55
C ILE A 14 19.65 14.81 -7.42
N ASN A 15 20.96 14.65 -7.64
CA ASN A 15 21.77 15.53 -8.49
C ASN A 15 22.04 14.95 -9.90
N ASP A 16 21.80 13.65 -10.11
CA ASP A 16 22.00 12.99 -11.39
C ASP A 16 20.81 13.18 -12.35
N PRO A 17 21.00 13.77 -13.55
CA PRO A 17 19.93 14.00 -14.51
C PRO A 17 19.21 12.73 -14.97
N SER A 18 19.91 11.60 -15.07
CA SER A 18 19.32 10.35 -15.56
C SER A 18 18.31 9.76 -14.56
N SER A 19 18.65 9.82 -13.27
CA SER A 19 17.81 9.39 -12.15
C SER A 19 16.61 10.31 -11.92
N ILE A 20 16.77 11.62 -12.14
CA ILE A 20 15.67 12.60 -12.09
C ILE A 20 14.60 12.25 -13.15
N ALA A 21 15.02 11.96 -14.39
CA ALA A 21 14.11 11.63 -15.48
C ALA A 21 13.32 10.33 -15.22
N GLN A 22 13.96 9.31 -14.63
CA GLN A 22 13.25 8.08 -14.24
C GLN A 22 12.23 8.31 -13.12
N THR A 23 12.62 9.10 -12.11
CA THR A 23 11.74 9.42 -10.97
C THR A 23 10.52 10.21 -11.43
N GLN A 24 10.69 11.15 -12.37
CA GLN A 24 9.61 11.90 -13.00
C GLN A 24 8.55 10.99 -13.64
N ARG A 25 8.98 9.95 -14.37
CA ARG A 25 8.05 9.01 -14.99
C ARG A 25 7.32 8.15 -13.95
N SER A 26 8.01 7.80 -12.86
CA SER A 26 7.45 6.98 -11.78
C SER A 26 6.45 7.74 -10.91
N LEU A 27 6.57 9.07 -10.81
CA LEU A 27 5.66 9.94 -10.05
C LEU A 27 4.18 9.80 -10.47
N TYR A 28 3.90 9.54 -11.75
CA TYR A 28 2.52 9.31 -12.20
C TYR A 28 1.91 8.04 -11.61
N PHE A 29 2.69 6.96 -11.54
CA PHE A 29 2.26 5.72 -10.91
C PHE A 29 2.10 5.88 -9.41
N PHE A 30 2.98 6.67 -8.78
CA PHE A 30 2.93 6.97 -7.35
C PHE A 30 1.60 7.62 -6.93
N VAL A 31 1.09 8.59 -7.71
CA VAL A 31 -0.19 9.26 -7.39
C VAL A 31 -1.36 8.27 -7.35
N ILE A 32 -1.41 7.31 -8.28
CA ILE A 32 -2.46 6.29 -8.32
C ILE A 32 -2.29 5.30 -7.17
N PHE A 33 -1.05 4.90 -6.89
CA PHE A 33 -0.71 4.03 -5.78
C PHE A 33 -1.14 4.62 -4.43
N GLU A 34 -0.95 5.92 -4.21
CA GLU A 34 -1.25 6.57 -2.93
C GLU A 34 -2.73 6.48 -2.56
N VAL A 35 -3.64 6.49 -3.55
CA VAL A 35 -5.07 6.29 -3.31
C VAL A 35 -5.34 4.88 -2.78
N LEU A 36 -4.71 3.87 -3.37
CA LEU A 36 -4.84 2.49 -2.90
C LEU A 36 -4.22 2.30 -1.52
N ASP A 37 -3.08 2.92 -1.25
CA ASP A 37 -2.42 2.84 0.05
C ASP A 37 -3.26 3.52 1.15
N ALA A 38 -3.86 4.67 0.85
CA ALA A 38 -4.78 5.33 1.77
C ALA A 38 -5.98 4.43 2.14
N MET A 39 -6.59 3.76 1.16
CA MET A 39 -7.69 2.82 1.41
C MET A 39 -7.25 1.63 2.27
N ASN A 40 -6.07 1.07 1.98
CA ASN A 40 -5.47 -0.01 2.76
C ASN A 40 -5.19 0.41 4.20
N CYS A 41 -4.64 1.61 4.40
CA CYS A 41 -4.33 2.16 5.72
C CYS A 41 -5.58 2.35 6.57
N VAL A 42 -6.69 2.84 5.98
CA VAL A 42 -7.99 2.92 6.66
C VAL A 42 -8.51 1.55 7.06
N ALA A 43 -8.51 0.58 6.14
CA ALA A 43 -9.00 -0.78 6.43
C ALA A 43 -8.18 -1.45 7.56
N GLN A 44 -6.85 -1.29 7.52
CA GLN A 44 -5.96 -1.79 8.57
C GLN A 44 -6.17 -1.05 9.90
N GLY A 45 -6.45 0.27 9.87
CA GLY A 45 -6.81 1.06 11.03
C GLY A 45 -8.07 0.52 11.72
N ILE A 46 -9.12 0.24 10.95
CA ILE A 46 -10.36 -0.34 11.48
C ILE A 46 -10.09 -1.73 12.10
N LEU A 47 -9.33 -2.59 11.41
CA LEU A 47 -9.00 -3.93 11.91
C LEU A 47 -8.23 -3.88 13.24
N ARG A 48 -7.30 -2.91 13.38
CA ARG A 48 -6.60 -2.67 14.64
C ARG A 48 -7.53 -2.13 15.72
N GLY A 49 -8.45 -1.22 15.39
CA GLY A 49 -9.48 -0.72 16.31
C GLY A 49 -10.39 -1.83 16.86
N MET A 50 -10.60 -2.90 16.09
CA MET A 50 -11.32 -4.09 16.52
C MET A 50 -10.52 -5.04 17.43
N GLY A 51 -9.24 -4.74 17.70
CA GLY A 51 -8.33 -5.62 18.44
C GLY A 51 -7.86 -6.84 17.63
N ARG A 52 -7.97 -6.80 16.29
CA ARG A 52 -7.57 -7.90 15.39
C ARG A 52 -6.22 -7.66 14.72
N GLN A 53 -5.28 -7.00 15.41
CA GLN A 53 -3.96 -6.67 14.85
C GLN A 53 -3.14 -7.89 14.41
N ALA A 54 -3.31 -9.05 15.04
CA ALA A 54 -2.60 -10.28 14.67
C ALA A 54 -2.94 -10.72 13.24
N ILE A 55 -4.24 -10.73 12.89
CA ILE A 55 -4.69 -11.03 11.52
C ILE A 55 -4.11 -9.99 10.56
N GLY A 56 -4.14 -8.71 10.94
CA GLY A 56 -3.51 -7.63 10.18
C GLY A 56 -2.04 -7.91 9.85
N ALA A 57 -1.25 -8.28 10.84
CA ALA A 57 0.18 -8.56 10.67
C ALA A 57 0.44 -9.73 9.72
N TYR A 58 -0.28 -10.84 9.86
CA TYR A 58 -0.12 -12.01 8.98
C TYR A 58 -0.49 -11.72 7.54
N VAL A 59 -1.64 -11.07 7.32
CA VAL A 59 -2.09 -10.68 5.97
C VAL A 59 -1.08 -9.73 5.34
N ASN A 60 -0.57 -8.75 6.11
CA ASN A 60 0.40 -7.80 5.59
C ASN A 60 1.71 -8.48 5.18
N ALA A 61 2.22 -9.38 6.02
CA ALA A 61 3.44 -10.13 5.71
C ALA A 61 3.25 -10.98 4.44
N MET A 62 2.13 -11.70 4.33
CA MET A 62 1.86 -12.50 3.12
C MET A 62 1.74 -11.63 1.87
N ALA A 63 1.01 -10.52 1.96
CA ALA A 63 0.79 -9.62 0.83
C ALA A 63 2.11 -9.03 0.30
N TYR A 64 3.01 -8.58 1.17
CA TYR A 64 4.29 -8.01 0.72
C TYR A 64 5.31 -9.07 0.33
N TYR A 65 5.51 -10.11 1.15
CA TYR A 65 6.60 -11.06 0.92
C TYR A 65 6.27 -12.15 -0.09
N VAL A 66 5.02 -12.63 -0.12
CA VAL A 66 4.61 -13.74 -0.99
C VAL A 66 4.05 -13.25 -2.31
N VAL A 67 3.45 -12.05 -2.35
CA VAL A 67 2.85 -11.50 -3.57
C VAL A 67 3.67 -10.31 -4.09
N GLY A 68 3.84 -9.26 -3.29
CA GLY A 68 4.44 -8.00 -3.73
C GLY A 68 5.88 -8.15 -4.23
N ILE A 69 6.75 -8.80 -3.46
CA ILE A 69 8.16 -9.01 -3.82
C ILE A 69 8.32 -9.87 -5.08
N PRO A 70 7.65 -11.03 -5.22
CA PRO A 70 7.74 -11.79 -6.47
C PRO A 70 7.22 -11.03 -7.69
N VAL A 71 6.12 -10.30 -7.56
CA VAL A 71 5.59 -9.48 -8.65
C VAL A 71 6.55 -8.34 -8.98
N ALA A 72 7.12 -7.66 -7.99
CA ALA A 72 8.15 -6.64 -8.20
C ALA A 72 9.37 -7.21 -8.91
N GLY A 73 9.80 -8.43 -8.55
CA GLY A 73 10.90 -9.15 -9.17
C GLY A 73 10.64 -9.46 -10.64
N VAL A 74 9.47 -10.04 -10.94
CA VAL A 74 9.09 -10.37 -12.32
C VAL A 74 8.91 -9.09 -13.15
N VAL A 75 8.11 -8.14 -12.68
CA VAL A 75 7.78 -6.95 -13.48
C VAL A 75 8.99 -6.00 -13.59
N GLY A 76 9.77 -5.84 -12.53
CA GLY A 76 10.96 -4.98 -12.53
C GLY A 76 12.08 -5.53 -13.41
N PHE A 77 12.41 -6.82 -13.26
CA PHE A 77 13.59 -7.40 -13.91
C PHE A 77 13.28 -8.18 -15.19
N TYR A 78 12.17 -8.92 -15.25
CA TYR A 78 11.82 -9.72 -16.44
C TYR A 78 11.07 -8.90 -17.49
N CYS A 79 10.22 -7.96 -17.08
CA CYS A 79 9.53 -7.05 -18.00
C CYS A 79 10.30 -5.76 -18.29
N GLU A 80 11.53 -5.62 -17.77
CA GLU A 80 12.43 -4.47 -17.99
C GLU A 80 11.81 -3.11 -17.65
N LEU A 81 10.83 -3.08 -16.73
CA LEU A 81 10.21 -1.84 -16.26
C LEU A 81 11.00 -1.15 -15.14
N ASP A 82 12.10 -1.75 -14.69
CA ASP A 82 13.04 -1.21 -13.70
C ASP A 82 12.30 -0.68 -12.46
N VAL A 83 12.52 0.58 -12.08
CA VAL A 83 11.90 1.23 -10.91
C VAL A 83 10.37 1.20 -10.97
N GLN A 84 9.76 1.30 -12.16
CA GLN A 84 8.30 1.29 -12.28
C GLN A 84 7.72 -0.09 -11.98
N GLY A 85 8.43 -1.15 -12.39
CA GLY A 85 8.01 -2.51 -12.08
C GLY A 85 8.04 -2.82 -10.59
N LEU A 86 8.98 -2.21 -9.85
CA LEU A 86 9.02 -2.30 -8.39
C LEU A 86 7.79 -1.63 -7.75
N TRP A 87 7.42 -0.43 -8.19
CA TRP A 87 6.22 0.26 -7.71
C TRP A 87 4.94 -0.52 -8.03
N ILE A 88 4.85 -1.14 -9.20
CA ILE A 88 3.72 -2.01 -9.56
C ILE A 88 3.65 -3.22 -8.61
N GLY A 89 4.77 -3.86 -8.30
CA GLY A 89 4.79 -4.97 -7.36
C GLY A 89 4.33 -4.57 -5.95
N ILE A 90 4.78 -3.41 -5.46
CA ILE A 90 4.32 -2.85 -4.17
C ILE A 90 2.81 -2.58 -4.23
N ALA A 91 2.31 -1.97 -5.32
CA ALA A 91 0.89 -1.69 -5.50
C ALA A 91 0.03 -2.96 -5.48
N VAL A 92 0.47 -4.03 -6.16
CA VAL A 92 -0.21 -5.32 -6.14
C VAL A 92 -0.22 -5.93 -4.74
N GLY A 93 0.90 -5.83 -4.00
CA GLY A 93 0.97 -6.23 -2.59
C GLY A 93 -0.08 -5.51 -1.74
N VAL A 94 -0.07 -4.17 -1.76
CA VAL A 94 -1.05 -3.33 -1.03
C VAL A 94 -2.49 -3.68 -1.41
N PHE A 95 -2.77 -3.79 -2.70
CA PHE A 95 -4.11 -4.12 -3.20
C PHE A 95 -4.59 -5.49 -2.72
N SER A 96 -3.70 -6.49 -2.72
CA SER A 96 -4.02 -7.83 -2.21
C SER A 96 -4.36 -7.81 -0.71
N ALA A 97 -3.59 -7.08 0.10
CA ALA A 97 -3.88 -6.89 1.52
C ALA A 97 -5.22 -6.20 1.73
N PHE A 98 -5.47 -5.12 0.98
CA PHE A 98 -6.72 -4.36 1.04
C PHE A 98 -7.94 -5.22 0.72
N CYS A 99 -7.88 -6.10 -0.28
CA CYS A 99 -8.98 -7.03 -0.59
C CYS A 99 -9.29 -7.95 0.61
N VAL A 100 -8.26 -8.50 1.26
CA VAL A 100 -8.44 -9.38 2.42
C VAL A 100 -8.98 -8.62 3.63
N TYR A 101 -8.51 -7.40 3.88
CA TYR A 101 -9.06 -6.56 4.95
C TYR A 101 -10.50 -6.20 4.67
N SER A 102 -10.83 -5.77 3.45
CA SER A 102 -12.20 -5.43 3.04
C SER A 102 -13.14 -6.62 3.20
N TRP A 103 -12.72 -7.81 2.77
CA TRP A 103 -13.46 -9.05 2.98
C TRP A 103 -13.72 -9.31 4.47
N THR A 104 -12.69 -9.17 5.30
CA THR A 104 -12.79 -9.37 6.75
C THR A 104 -13.77 -8.38 7.39
N LEU A 105 -13.73 -7.11 6.97
CA LEU A 105 -14.62 -6.06 7.46
C LEU A 105 -16.08 -6.29 7.06
N GLN A 106 -16.34 -6.75 5.83
CA GLN A 106 -17.69 -7.08 5.37
C GLN A 106 -18.31 -8.26 6.12
N HIS A 107 -17.49 -9.23 6.52
CA HIS A 107 -17.92 -10.42 7.27
C HIS A 107 -17.89 -10.23 8.79
N THR A 108 -17.61 -9.02 9.26
CA THR A 108 -17.59 -8.72 10.70
C THR A 108 -19.00 -8.46 11.21
N ASN A 109 -19.40 -9.17 12.27
CA ASN A 109 -20.64 -8.87 12.98
C ASN A 109 -20.45 -7.63 13.87
N TRP A 110 -20.80 -6.46 13.32
CA TRP A 110 -20.65 -5.17 13.98
C TRP A 110 -21.44 -5.05 15.29
N ARG A 111 -22.61 -5.70 15.40
CA ARG A 111 -23.40 -5.71 16.64
C ARG A 111 -22.65 -6.42 17.77
N ALA A 112 -22.19 -7.64 17.50
CA ALA A 112 -21.40 -8.40 18.47
C ALA A 112 -20.07 -7.69 18.83
N MET A 113 -19.48 -6.93 17.90
CA MET A 113 -18.29 -6.13 18.18
C MET A 113 -18.60 -4.92 19.06
N ALA A 114 -19.76 -4.27 18.87
CA ALA A 114 -20.22 -3.17 19.73
C ALA A 114 -20.52 -3.65 21.15
N ASP A 115 -21.22 -4.78 21.29
CA ASP A 115 -21.54 -5.37 22.61
C ASP A 115 -20.25 -5.69 23.39
N LYS A 116 -19.27 -6.34 22.73
CA LYS A 116 -17.95 -6.62 23.31
C LYS A 116 -17.13 -5.36 23.63
N ALA A 117 -17.37 -4.25 22.94
CA ALA A 117 -16.71 -3.00 23.25
C ALA A 117 -17.29 -2.36 24.52
N VAL A 118 -18.62 -2.43 24.69
CA VAL A 118 -19.31 -1.94 25.90
C VAL A 118 -18.93 -2.78 27.12
N GLU A 119 -18.93 -4.11 27.01
CA GLU A 119 -18.54 -5.01 28.11
C GLU A 119 -17.15 -4.66 28.67
N ARG A 120 -16.17 -4.43 27.78
CA ARG A 120 -14.81 -4.00 28.16
C ARG A 120 -14.71 -2.62 28.81
N MET A 121 -15.73 -1.77 28.67
CA MET A 121 -15.77 -0.45 29.31
C MET A 121 -16.44 -0.49 30.69
N THR A 122 -17.28 -1.50 30.93
CA THR A 122 -18.02 -1.67 32.19
C THR A 122 -17.33 -2.59 33.21
N ASP A 123 -16.39 -3.41 32.76
CA ASP A 123 -15.43 -4.15 33.60
C ASP A 123 -14.31 -3.23 34.13
#